data_AF-A0A0P9HI68-F1
#
_entry.id   AF-A0A0P9HI68-F1
#
_cell.length_a   1.000
_cell.length_b   1.000
_cell.length_c   1.000
_cell.angle_alpha   90.00
_cell.angle_beta   90.00
_cell.angle_gamma   90.00
#
_symmetry.space_group_name_H-M   'P 1'
#
loop_
_entity.id
_entity.type
_entity.pdbx_description
1 polymer ?
#
loop_
_entity_poly.entity_id
_entity_poly.type
_entity_poly.pdbx_seq_one_letter_code
_entity_poly.pdbx_strand_id
1 'polypeptide(L)'
;MFDNEGVQAISYPDTADEEEIDGLLNRYVKGLYMLDPFYIANQENPQSGFFHLLDIAPTHFLETEYYHLYFEKFVSVDEVQYNVQLDNERTLCISMGSKSRFTQEHIAIFDLIKPWVLALMKQRIISDTQKENISRPQQWQDKILELAPQLTGREIEVLKLALSGFSNSEIAGKLSVSPETVKVHRRNFYAKLNIKSQSELFAYFFQSTIS
;
A
#
# COMPACT_ATOMS: atom_id res chain seq x y z
N MET A 1 -9.15 6.65 0.47
CA MET A 1 -8.48 7.96 0.37
C MET A 1 -7.10 7.83 0.96
N PHE A 2 -6.09 8.15 0.17
CA PHE A 2 -4.71 8.22 0.61
C PHE A 2 -4.38 9.66 0.98
N ASP A 3 -3.71 9.86 2.11
CA ASP A 3 -3.12 11.12 2.51
C ASP A 3 -1.68 10.92 3.00
N ASN A 4 -0.97 12.01 3.30
CA ASN A 4 0.41 11.96 3.78
C ASN A 4 0.55 11.44 5.24
N GLU A 5 -0.54 11.42 6.01
CA GLU A 5 -0.58 11.02 7.41
C GLU A 5 -1.21 9.62 7.63
N GLY A 6 -1.81 9.00 6.62
CA GLY A 6 -2.66 7.82 6.76
C GLY A 6 -3.53 7.45 5.55
N VAL A 7 -4.40 6.46 5.76
CA VAL A 7 -5.38 5.99 4.77
C VAL A 7 -6.74 5.85 5.42
N GLN A 8 -7.77 6.37 4.75
CA GLN A 8 -9.17 6.10 5.08
C GLN A 8 -9.74 5.17 4.02
N ALA A 9 -10.32 4.05 4.41
CA ALA A 9 -10.86 3.07 3.48
C ALA A 9 -12.27 2.66 3.91
N ILE A 10 -13.13 2.45 2.92
CA ILE A 10 -14.46 1.87 3.06
C ILE A 10 -14.49 0.69 2.10
N SER A 11 -14.87 -0.48 2.60
CA SER A 11 -15.00 -1.69 1.80
C SER A 11 -16.47 -2.01 1.59
N TYR A 12 -16.84 -2.44 0.39
CA TYR A 12 -18.17 -2.95 0.07
C TYR A 12 -18.01 -4.40 -0.39
N PRO A 13 -18.27 -5.38 0.47
CA PRO A 13 -18.03 -6.77 0.13
C PRO A 13 -19.13 -7.37 -0.74
N ASP A 14 -18.72 -8.18 -1.72
CA ASP A 14 -19.64 -9.03 -2.48
C ASP A 14 -19.89 -10.39 -1.81
N THR A 15 -18.96 -10.93 -1.00
CA THR A 15 -19.01 -12.34 -0.54
C THR A 15 -18.40 -12.67 0.82
N ALA A 16 -17.80 -11.74 1.55
CA ALA A 16 -17.13 -12.04 2.84
C ALA A 16 -17.96 -11.59 4.05
N ASP A 17 -17.77 -12.26 5.18
CA ASP A 17 -18.46 -11.97 6.44
C ASP A 17 -18.08 -10.56 6.94
N GLU A 18 -19.06 -9.72 7.26
CA GLU A 18 -18.84 -8.28 7.54
C GLU A 18 -17.83 -8.07 8.68
N GLU A 19 -17.84 -8.92 9.72
CA GLU A 19 -16.90 -8.85 10.84
C GLU A 19 -15.44 -9.13 10.44
N GLU A 20 -15.21 -10.05 9.49
CA GLU A 20 -13.87 -10.40 9.04
C GLU A 20 -13.25 -9.25 8.23
N ILE A 21 -14.08 -8.61 7.39
CA ILE A 21 -13.69 -7.44 6.59
C ILE A 21 -13.39 -6.24 7.49
N ASP A 22 -14.24 -5.96 8.48
CA ASP A 22 -14.03 -4.84 9.39
C ASP A 22 -12.75 -5.02 10.21
N GLY A 23 -12.48 -6.23 10.71
CA GLY A 23 -11.23 -6.55 11.40
C GLY A 23 -9.99 -6.32 10.53
N LEU A 24 -10.09 -6.60 9.23
CA LEU A 24 -9.00 -6.44 8.27
C LEU A 24 -8.84 -5.03 7.74
N LEU A 25 -9.94 -4.33 7.48
CA LEU A 25 -9.96 -2.92 7.13
C LEU A 25 -9.29 -2.12 8.25
N ASN A 26 -9.59 -2.46 9.50
CA ASN A 26 -8.92 -1.89 10.67
C ASN A 26 -7.41 -2.17 10.65
N ARG A 27 -6.96 -3.40 10.37
CA ARG A 27 -5.52 -3.73 10.24
C ARG A 27 -4.86 -2.99 9.07
N TYR A 28 -5.57 -2.86 7.95
CA TYR A 28 -5.08 -2.17 6.76
C TYR A 28 -4.86 -0.69 7.04
N VAL A 29 -5.90 0.01 7.52
CA VAL A 29 -5.86 1.42 7.92
C VAL A 29 -4.84 1.66 9.03
N LYS A 30 -4.67 0.70 9.95
CA LYS A 30 -3.65 0.77 10.99
C LYS A 30 -2.24 0.63 10.48
N GLY A 31 -1.96 0.28 9.22
CA GLY A 31 -0.57 0.20 8.73
C GLY A 31 -0.26 -0.59 7.48
N LEU A 32 -1.03 -1.64 7.16
CA LEU A 32 -0.68 -2.51 6.03
C LEU A 32 -0.75 -1.79 4.69
N TYR A 33 -1.53 -0.70 4.60
CA TYR A 33 -1.60 0.14 3.41
C TYR A 33 -0.23 0.63 2.92
N MET A 34 0.78 0.75 3.79
CA MET A 34 2.11 1.19 3.36
C MET A 34 2.85 0.15 2.52
N LEU A 35 2.44 -1.12 2.61
CA LEU A 35 2.97 -2.22 1.81
C LEU A 35 2.18 -2.41 0.51
N ASP A 36 1.07 -1.68 0.36
CA ASP A 36 0.22 -1.71 -0.82
C ASP A 36 0.93 -1.05 -2.02
N PRO A 37 1.09 -1.75 -3.15
CA PRO A 37 1.67 -1.18 -4.36
C PRO A 37 0.99 0.11 -4.83
N PHE A 38 -0.34 0.21 -4.69
CA PHE A 38 -1.09 1.40 -5.09
C PHE A 38 -0.74 2.61 -4.24
N TYR A 39 -0.64 2.42 -2.92
CA TYR A 39 -0.25 3.49 -2.02
C TYR A 39 1.19 3.95 -2.30
N ILE A 40 2.12 3.00 -2.48
CA ILE A 40 3.53 3.30 -2.75
C ILE A 40 3.67 4.06 -4.07
N ALA A 41 3.01 3.60 -5.14
CA ALA A 41 3.02 4.26 -6.43
C ALA A 41 2.46 5.69 -6.34
N ASN A 42 1.37 5.88 -5.59
CA ASN A 42 0.78 7.19 -5.39
C ASN A 42 1.68 8.14 -4.58
N GLN A 43 2.42 7.64 -3.58
CA GLN A 43 3.36 8.45 -2.81
C GLN A 43 4.57 8.91 -3.64
N GLU A 44 5.06 8.05 -4.55
CA GLU A 44 6.21 8.38 -5.39
C GLU A 44 5.87 9.35 -6.51
N ASN A 45 4.74 9.13 -7.16
CA ASN A 45 4.25 10.00 -8.22
C ASN A 45 2.74 10.13 -8.07
N PRO A 46 2.26 11.09 -7.28
CA PRO A 46 0.84 11.35 -7.19
C PRO A 46 0.32 11.70 -8.59
N GLN A 47 -0.73 11.03 -9.05
CA GLN A 47 -1.41 11.37 -10.31
C GLN A 47 -2.86 10.90 -10.31
N SER A 48 -3.72 11.69 -10.96
CA SER A 48 -5.08 11.23 -11.28
C SER A 48 -5.03 10.32 -12.49
N GLY A 49 -5.71 9.17 -12.44
CA GLY A 49 -5.62 8.21 -13.53
C GLY A 49 -6.23 6.86 -13.20
N PHE A 50 -5.89 5.89 -14.04
CA PHE A 50 -6.23 4.48 -13.89
C PHE A 50 -4.92 3.69 -13.76
N PHE A 51 -4.88 2.78 -12.80
CA PHE A 51 -3.71 1.99 -12.46
C PHE A 51 -4.12 0.52 -12.36
N HIS A 52 -3.31 -0.36 -12.93
CA HIS A 52 -3.46 -1.80 -12.78
C HIS A 52 -2.35 -2.33 -11.88
N LEU A 53 -2.68 -3.25 -10.98
CA LEU A 53 -1.74 -3.82 -10.02
C LEU A 53 -0.47 -4.33 -10.69
N LEU A 54 -0.58 -5.06 -11.81
CA LEU A 54 0.57 -5.67 -12.48
C LEU A 54 1.53 -4.63 -13.09
N ASP A 55 1.07 -3.41 -13.36
CA ASP A 55 1.91 -2.35 -13.91
C ASP A 55 2.75 -1.65 -12.83
N ILE A 56 2.31 -1.71 -11.57
CA ILE A 56 2.91 -0.97 -10.44
C ILE A 56 3.48 -1.88 -9.36
N ALA A 57 3.09 -3.16 -9.36
CA ALA A 57 3.50 -4.11 -8.35
C ALA A 57 5.01 -4.34 -8.39
N PRO A 58 5.67 -4.41 -7.22
CA PRO A 58 7.07 -4.82 -7.12
C PRO A 58 7.33 -6.17 -7.79
N THR A 59 8.56 -6.36 -8.29
CA THR A 59 8.97 -7.60 -8.97
C THR A 59 8.65 -8.87 -8.16
N HIS A 60 8.85 -8.84 -6.82
CA HIS A 60 8.60 -9.98 -5.94
C HIS A 60 7.33 -9.82 -5.11
N PHE A 61 6.36 -9.01 -5.55
CA PHE A 61 5.14 -8.74 -4.80
C PHE A 61 4.37 -10.01 -4.42
N LEU A 62 4.20 -10.92 -5.39
CA LEU A 62 3.49 -12.19 -5.21
C LEU A 62 4.19 -13.15 -4.22
N GLU A 63 5.45 -12.91 -3.90
CA GLU A 63 6.25 -13.71 -2.96
C GLU A 63 6.23 -13.09 -1.55
N THR A 64 5.60 -11.93 -1.36
CA THR A 64 5.59 -11.24 -0.07
C THR A 64 4.62 -11.91 0.91
N GLU A 65 4.99 -11.89 2.19
CA GLU A 65 4.09 -12.25 3.28
C GLU A 65 2.84 -11.35 3.31
N TYR A 66 2.99 -10.07 2.93
CA TYR A 66 1.84 -9.18 2.74
C TYR A 66 0.84 -9.75 1.73
N TYR A 67 1.32 -10.21 0.57
CA TYR A 67 0.46 -10.79 -0.45
C TYR A 67 -0.28 -12.03 0.08
N HIS A 68 0.43 -12.99 0.66
CA HIS A 68 -0.17 -14.25 1.12
C HIS A 68 -1.07 -14.11 2.36
N LEU A 69 -0.73 -13.20 3.28
CA LEU A 69 -1.48 -13.05 4.53
C LEU A 69 -2.66 -12.08 4.40
N TYR A 70 -2.61 -11.16 3.44
CA TYR A 70 -3.62 -10.11 3.26
C TYR A 70 -4.21 -10.08 1.84
N PHE A 71 -3.38 -9.82 0.81
CA PHE A 71 -3.88 -9.53 -0.53
C PHE A 71 -4.66 -10.68 -1.17
N GLU A 72 -4.06 -11.87 -1.20
CA GLU A 72 -4.62 -13.09 -1.81
C GLU A 72 -5.96 -13.49 -1.20
N LYS A 73 -6.10 -13.29 0.12
CA LYS A 73 -7.28 -13.69 0.88
C LYS A 73 -8.48 -12.76 0.69
N PHE A 74 -8.26 -11.47 0.43
CA PHE A 74 -9.32 -10.46 0.58
C PHE A 74 -9.46 -9.48 -0.58
N VAL A 75 -8.39 -9.15 -1.29
CA VAL A 75 -8.46 -8.38 -2.55
C VAL A 75 -8.68 -9.32 -3.74
N SER A 76 -8.17 -10.55 -3.63
CA SER A 76 -8.24 -11.66 -4.60
C SER A 76 -6.99 -11.77 -5.50
N VAL A 77 -7.15 -11.97 -6.82
CA VAL A 77 -6.06 -12.35 -7.75
C VAL A 77 -5.51 -11.16 -8.51
N ASP A 78 -6.35 -10.17 -8.81
CA ASP A 78 -6.00 -9.00 -9.61
C ASP A 78 -6.77 -7.78 -9.12
N GLU A 79 -6.22 -6.59 -9.31
CA GLU A 79 -6.84 -5.35 -8.82
C GLU A 79 -6.52 -4.17 -9.73
N VAL A 80 -7.50 -3.29 -9.90
CA VAL A 80 -7.35 -2.00 -10.58
C VAL A 80 -7.84 -0.86 -9.71
N GLN A 81 -7.26 0.32 -9.88
CA GLN A 81 -7.57 1.48 -9.07
C GLN A 81 -7.70 2.75 -9.93
N TYR A 82 -8.73 3.55 -9.64
CA TYR A 82 -8.82 4.92 -10.12
C TYR A 82 -8.41 5.90 -9.04
N ASN A 83 -7.55 6.85 -9.39
CA ASN A 83 -7.09 7.89 -8.48
C ASN A 83 -7.54 9.27 -8.97
N VAL A 84 -7.96 10.11 -8.03
CA VAL A 84 -8.26 11.52 -8.23
C VAL A 84 -7.52 12.31 -7.17
N GLN A 85 -6.57 13.12 -7.59
CA GLN A 85 -5.95 14.12 -6.72
C GLN A 85 -6.98 15.19 -6.37
N LEU A 86 -7.08 15.48 -5.08
CA LEU A 86 -7.93 16.53 -4.54
C LEU A 86 -7.13 17.79 -4.29
N ASP A 87 -5.92 17.62 -3.77
CA ASP A 87 -4.93 18.65 -3.53
C ASP A 87 -3.53 18.00 -3.45
N ASN A 88 -2.55 18.75 -2.96
CA ASN A 88 -1.16 18.32 -2.87
C ASN A 88 -0.91 17.18 -1.86
N GLU A 89 -1.86 16.88 -0.98
CA GLU A 89 -1.68 15.92 0.11
C GLU A 89 -2.70 14.78 0.08
N ARG A 90 -3.81 14.92 -0.67
CA ARG A 90 -4.93 13.98 -0.64
C ARG A 90 -5.28 13.43 -2.01
N THR A 91 -5.43 12.12 -2.07
CA THR A 91 -5.88 11.38 -3.25
C THR A 91 -7.10 10.52 -2.92
N LEU A 92 -8.22 10.77 -3.59
CA LEU A 92 -9.35 9.86 -3.57
C LEU A 92 -9.04 8.66 -4.46
N CYS A 93 -9.27 7.47 -3.92
CA CYS A 93 -9.02 6.22 -4.63
C CYS A 93 -10.29 5.38 -4.62
N ILE A 94 -10.61 4.76 -5.76
CA ILE A 94 -11.60 3.69 -5.86
C ILE A 94 -10.87 2.48 -6.40
N SER A 95 -10.87 1.39 -5.63
CA SER A 95 -10.23 0.13 -6.01
C SER A 95 -11.27 -0.93 -6.33
N MET A 96 -10.94 -1.81 -7.27
CA MET A 96 -11.77 -2.94 -7.67
C MET A 96 -10.90 -4.19 -7.81
N GLY A 97 -11.10 -5.13 -6.90
CA GLY A 97 -10.47 -6.45 -6.94
C GLY A 97 -11.26 -7.45 -7.81
N SER A 98 -10.58 -8.47 -8.29
CA SER A 98 -11.16 -9.57 -9.07
C SER A 98 -10.55 -10.92 -8.66
N LYS A 99 -11.42 -11.95 -8.59
CA LYS A 99 -11.02 -13.35 -8.36
C LYS A 99 -10.33 -13.99 -9.57
N SER A 100 -10.30 -13.31 -10.70
CA SER A 100 -9.60 -13.71 -11.92
C SER A 100 -8.79 -12.55 -12.49
N ARG A 101 -7.75 -12.87 -13.27
CA ARG A 101 -6.95 -11.86 -13.97
C ARG A 101 -7.80 -11.05 -14.94
N PHE A 102 -7.61 -9.73 -14.94
CA PHE A 102 -8.19 -8.88 -15.96
C PHE A 102 -7.52 -9.16 -17.31
N THR A 103 -8.32 -9.31 -18.36
CA THR A 103 -7.83 -9.44 -19.72
C THR A 103 -7.47 -8.07 -20.27
N GLN A 104 -6.72 -8.00 -21.37
CA GLN A 104 -6.44 -6.74 -22.04
C GLN A 104 -7.72 -6.01 -22.49
N GLU A 105 -8.78 -6.75 -22.82
CA GLU A 105 -10.09 -6.18 -23.14
C GLU A 105 -10.72 -5.49 -21.92
N HIS A 106 -10.66 -6.11 -20.74
CA HIS A 106 -11.12 -5.47 -19.50
C HIS A 106 -10.33 -4.19 -19.20
N ILE A 107 -9.00 -4.26 -19.33
CA ILE A 107 -8.11 -3.10 -19.11
C ILE A 107 -8.44 -1.97 -20.08
N ALA A 108 -8.66 -2.27 -21.37
CA ALA A 108 -9.06 -1.28 -22.36
C ALA A 108 -10.41 -0.65 -22.06
N ILE A 109 -11.38 -1.42 -21.55
CA ILE A 109 -12.69 -0.89 -21.13
C ILE A 109 -12.52 0.05 -19.94
N PHE A 110 -11.74 -0.33 -18.93
CA PHE A 110 -11.46 0.55 -17.80
C PHE A 110 -10.80 1.86 -18.24
N ASP A 111 -9.78 1.78 -19.09
CA ASP A 111 -9.13 2.97 -19.61
C ASP A 111 -10.08 3.85 -20.44
N LEU A 112 -10.94 3.23 -21.26
CA LEU A 112 -11.96 3.92 -22.05
C LEU A 112 -12.94 4.69 -21.15
N ILE A 113 -13.42 4.08 -20.06
CA ILE A 113 -14.40 4.71 -19.18
C ILE A 113 -13.81 5.71 -18.19
N LYS A 114 -12.48 5.72 -18.04
CA LYS A 114 -11.72 6.54 -17.09
C LYS A 114 -12.21 8.00 -16.99
N PRO A 115 -12.44 8.76 -18.08
CA PRO A 115 -12.84 10.17 -17.96
C PRO A 115 -14.16 10.36 -17.18
N TRP A 116 -15.14 9.47 -17.37
CA TRP A 116 -16.43 9.55 -16.66
C TRP A 116 -16.28 9.13 -15.20
N VAL A 117 -15.51 8.07 -14.92
CA VAL A 117 -15.25 7.63 -13.55
C VAL A 117 -14.57 8.74 -12.74
N LEU A 118 -13.50 9.34 -13.28
CA LEU A 118 -12.80 10.43 -12.61
C LEU A 118 -13.68 11.67 -12.41
N ALA A 119 -14.56 11.99 -13.36
CA ALA A 119 -15.50 13.10 -13.23
C ALA A 119 -16.53 12.85 -12.12
N LEU A 120 -17.09 11.64 -12.04
CA LEU A 120 -18.06 11.25 -11.01
C LEU A 120 -17.41 11.23 -9.62
N MET A 121 -16.18 10.72 -9.50
CA MET A 121 -15.39 10.78 -8.26
C MET A 121 -15.22 12.22 -7.76
N LYS A 122 -14.86 13.16 -8.66
CA LYS A 122 -14.73 14.58 -8.32
C LYS A 122 -16.07 15.20 -7.89
N GLN A 123 -17.14 14.90 -8.61
CA GLN A 123 -18.48 15.44 -8.31
C GLN A 123 -19.00 14.98 -6.94
N ARG A 124 -18.75 13.72 -6.58
CA ARG A 124 -19.17 13.17 -5.29
C ARG A 124 -18.50 13.87 -4.10
N ILE A 125 -17.20 14.16 -4.20
CA ILE A 125 -16.47 14.88 -3.13
C ILE A 125 -16.96 16.32 -2.94
N ILE A 126 -17.28 17.02 -4.04
CA ILE A 126 -17.86 18.37 -3.96
C ILE A 126 -19.19 18.36 -3.21
N SER A 127 -19.89 17.22 -3.22
CA SER A 127 -21.19 17.05 -2.56
C SER A 127 -21.06 16.58 -1.10
N ASP A 128 -20.03 15.78 -0.80
CA ASP A 128 -19.71 15.21 0.53
C ASP A 128 -18.86 16.13 1.43
N THR A 129 -18.68 17.42 1.10
CA THR A 129 -17.90 18.35 1.95
C THR A 129 -18.56 18.66 3.32
N GLN A 130 -19.63 17.94 3.68
CA GLN A 130 -20.18 17.90 5.03
C GLN A 130 -20.15 16.47 5.60
N LYS A 131 -19.34 16.29 6.66
CA LYS A 131 -19.16 15.09 7.52
C LYS A 131 -18.22 14.03 6.89
N GLU A 132 -17.16 13.53 7.52
CA GLU A 132 -16.90 13.25 8.93
C GLU A 132 -15.40 13.43 9.29
N ASN A 133 -15.15 13.90 10.51
CA ASN A 133 -13.85 13.81 11.19
C ASN A 133 -13.61 12.34 11.57
N ILE A 134 -13.18 11.51 10.62
CA ILE A 134 -12.70 10.17 10.94
C ILE A 134 -11.28 10.33 11.51
N SER A 135 -11.11 10.01 12.79
CA SER A 135 -9.87 10.16 13.53
C SER A 135 -8.67 9.61 12.76
N ARG A 136 -7.66 10.47 12.61
CA ARG A 136 -6.37 10.19 11.96
C ARG A 136 -5.74 8.93 12.58
N PRO A 137 -5.42 7.89 11.80
CA PRO A 137 -4.67 6.76 12.31
C PRO A 137 -3.29 7.23 12.78
N GLN A 138 -2.86 6.77 13.96
CA GLN A 138 -1.51 7.02 14.46
C GLN A 138 -0.48 6.50 13.45
N GLN A 139 0.48 7.35 13.07
CA GLN A 139 1.38 7.10 11.94
C GLN A 139 2.23 5.85 12.17
N TRP A 140 2.26 4.94 11.21
CA TRP A 140 3.11 3.75 11.30
C TRP A 140 4.60 4.06 11.27
N GLN A 141 4.98 5.24 10.77
CA GLN A 141 6.37 5.70 10.85
C GLN A 141 6.81 5.83 12.31
N ASP A 142 5.94 6.41 13.14
CA ASP A 142 6.15 6.51 14.58
C ASP A 142 6.18 5.11 15.21
N LYS A 143 5.29 4.19 14.79
CA LYS A 143 5.34 2.79 15.26
C LYS A 143 6.62 2.06 14.87
N ILE A 144 7.09 2.18 13.62
CA ILE A 144 8.38 1.57 13.23
C ILE A 144 9.51 2.19 14.06
N LEU A 145 9.46 3.50 14.32
CA LEU A 145 10.46 4.18 15.13
C LEU A 145 10.39 3.76 16.60
N GLU A 146 9.20 3.50 17.14
CA GLU A 146 8.99 2.95 18.49
C GLU A 146 9.45 1.48 18.61
N LEU A 147 9.17 0.67 17.59
CA LEU A 147 9.52 -0.75 17.56
C LEU A 147 10.99 -0.98 17.26
N ALA A 148 11.58 -0.11 16.44
CA ALA A 148 12.94 -0.22 15.96
C ALA A 148 13.71 1.11 16.08
N PRO A 149 13.82 1.70 17.28
CA PRO A 149 14.47 3.00 17.50
C PRO A 149 15.97 3.00 17.14
N GLN A 150 16.57 1.82 17.04
CA GLN A 150 17.96 1.63 16.63
C GLN A 150 18.17 1.77 15.11
N LEU A 151 17.11 1.83 14.32
CA LEU A 151 17.20 2.04 12.88
C LEU A 151 17.31 3.52 12.54
N THR A 152 18.17 3.81 11.58
CA THR A 152 18.29 5.13 10.96
C THR A 152 17.13 5.36 9.98
N GLY A 153 16.81 6.63 9.67
CA GLY A 153 15.78 6.95 8.68
C GLY A 153 15.99 6.23 7.33
N ARG A 154 17.25 6.11 6.88
CA ARG A 154 17.57 5.41 5.63
C ARG A 154 17.35 3.90 5.71
N GLU A 155 17.63 3.29 6.86
CA GLU A 155 17.33 1.88 7.09
C GLU A 155 15.82 1.63 7.13
N ILE A 156 15.04 2.57 7.69
CA ILE A 156 13.57 2.50 7.70
C ILE A 156 13.00 2.58 6.28
N GLU A 157 13.52 3.48 5.44
CA GLU A 157 13.10 3.58 4.03
C GLU A 157 13.38 2.28 3.26
N VAL A 158 14.59 1.73 3.40
CA VAL A 158 14.96 0.45 2.76
C VAL A 158 14.10 -0.70 3.29
N LEU A 159 13.86 -0.73 4.60
CA LEU A 159 13.02 -1.72 5.27
C LEU A 159 11.60 -1.73 4.71
N LYS A 160 10.95 -0.56 4.59
CA LYS A 160 9.60 -0.43 4.05
C LYS A 160 9.50 -1.02 2.64
N LEU A 161 10.39 -0.59 1.74
CA LEU A 161 10.39 -1.07 0.36
C LEU A 161 10.71 -2.57 0.26
N ALA A 162 11.58 -3.09 1.14
CA ALA A 162 11.87 -4.52 1.18
C ALA A 162 10.65 -5.34 1.64
N LEU A 163 9.91 -4.87 2.64
CA LEU A 163 8.67 -5.52 3.09
C LEU A 163 7.59 -5.54 2.01
N SER A 164 7.54 -4.52 1.17
CA SER A 164 6.61 -4.44 0.03
C SER A 164 6.99 -5.35 -1.14
N GLY A 165 8.19 -5.94 -1.15
CA GLY A 165 8.63 -6.87 -2.19
C GLY A 165 9.50 -6.28 -3.29
N PHE A 166 10.04 -5.06 -3.10
CA PHE A 166 11.00 -4.50 -4.06
C PHE A 166 12.37 -5.21 -3.95
N SER A 167 12.95 -5.50 -5.12
CA SER A 167 14.32 -6.00 -5.27
C SER A 167 15.35 -4.93 -4.87
N ASN A 168 16.58 -5.35 -4.57
CA ASN A 168 17.65 -4.42 -4.22
C ASN A 168 17.93 -3.38 -5.34
N SER A 169 17.75 -3.77 -6.61
CA SER A 169 17.87 -2.87 -7.76
C SER A 169 16.74 -1.85 -7.84
N GLU A 170 15.49 -2.25 -7.59
CA GLU A 170 14.35 -1.31 -7.59
C GLU A 170 14.46 -0.33 -6.43
N ILE A 171 14.82 -0.81 -5.23
CA ILE A 171 15.07 0.03 -4.05
C ILE A 171 16.20 1.03 -4.35
N ALA A 172 17.27 0.58 -4.97
CA ALA A 172 18.40 1.43 -5.35
C ALA A 172 17.96 2.54 -6.30
N GLY A 173 17.14 2.21 -7.31
CA GLY A 173 16.54 3.19 -8.23
C GLY A 173 15.68 4.21 -7.51
N LYS A 174 14.74 3.76 -6.66
CA LYS A 174 13.83 4.64 -5.91
C LYS A 174 14.55 5.57 -4.95
N LEU A 175 15.58 5.07 -4.27
CA LEU A 175 16.35 5.83 -3.30
C LEU A 175 17.54 6.58 -3.92
N SER A 176 17.77 6.49 -5.23
CA SER A 176 18.92 7.10 -5.91
C SER A 176 20.27 6.73 -5.26
N VAL A 177 20.45 5.43 -4.94
CA VAL A 177 21.68 4.87 -4.35
C VAL A 177 22.14 3.64 -5.15
N SER A 178 23.30 3.06 -4.81
CA SER A 178 23.74 1.80 -5.42
C SER A 178 23.04 0.57 -4.81
N PRO A 179 22.83 -0.52 -5.59
CA PRO A 179 22.36 -1.80 -5.04
C PRO A 179 23.25 -2.34 -3.91
N GLU A 180 24.55 -2.07 -3.95
CA GLU A 180 25.51 -2.40 -2.90
C GLU A 180 25.18 -1.65 -1.60
N THR A 181 24.87 -0.36 -1.69
CA THR A 181 24.43 0.46 -0.55
C THR A 181 23.16 -0.12 0.08
N VAL A 182 22.19 -0.54 -0.74
CA VAL A 182 20.97 -1.20 -0.27
C VAL A 182 21.28 -2.50 0.48
N LYS A 183 22.17 -3.35 -0.05
CA LYS A 183 22.61 -4.58 0.62
C LYS A 183 23.23 -4.29 1.99
N VAL A 184 24.02 -3.21 2.10
CA VAL A 184 24.61 -2.78 3.38
C VAL A 184 23.52 -2.36 4.36
N HIS A 185 22.57 -1.51 3.96
CA HIS A 185 21.45 -1.12 4.83
C HIS A 185 20.65 -2.34 5.29
N ARG A 186 20.35 -3.28 4.38
CA ARG A 186 19.69 -4.56 4.73
C ARG A 186 20.46 -5.33 5.79
N ARG A 187 21.74 -5.60 5.55
CA ARG A 187 22.57 -6.31 6.54
C ARG A 187 22.57 -5.61 7.89
N ASN A 188 22.64 -4.28 7.91
CA ASN A 188 22.68 -3.50 9.14
C ASN A 188 21.36 -3.58 9.91
N PHE A 189 20.21 -3.40 9.24
CA PHE A 189 18.93 -3.48 9.96
C PHE A 189 18.59 -4.92 10.38
N TYR A 190 18.95 -5.95 9.59
CA TYR A 190 18.81 -7.35 10.02
C TYR A 190 19.61 -7.63 11.30
N ALA A 191 20.86 -7.14 11.35
CA ALA A 191 21.71 -7.29 12.55
C ALA A 191 21.13 -6.51 13.75
N LYS A 192 20.69 -5.28 13.55
CA LYS A 192 20.11 -4.41 14.59
C LYS A 192 18.78 -4.92 15.16
N LEU A 193 17.99 -5.59 14.33
CA LEU A 193 16.72 -6.21 14.73
C LEU A 193 16.90 -7.66 15.21
N ASN A 194 18.10 -8.25 15.06
CA ASN A 194 18.37 -9.66 15.30
C ASN A 194 17.46 -10.60 14.50
N ILE A 195 17.24 -10.26 13.22
CA ILE A 195 16.36 -10.97 12.30
C ILE A 195 17.21 -11.70 11.25
N LYS A 196 16.77 -12.89 10.82
CA LYS A 196 17.50 -13.76 9.89
C LYS A 196 16.79 -13.97 8.56
N SER A 197 15.50 -13.68 8.47
CA SER A 197 14.71 -13.87 7.25
C SER A 197 13.73 -12.72 7.01
N GLN A 198 13.26 -12.58 5.76
CA GLN A 198 12.23 -11.62 5.41
C GLN A 198 10.88 -11.95 6.06
N SER A 199 10.57 -13.23 6.26
CA SER A 199 9.37 -13.66 7.00
C SER A 199 9.43 -13.28 8.48
N GLU A 200 10.59 -13.43 9.13
CA GLU A 200 10.79 -12.94 10.50
C GLU A 200 10.66 -11.42 10.59
N LEU A 201 11.14 -10.68 9.58
CA LEU A 201 10.99 -9.24 9.48
C LEU A 201 9.52 -8.82 9.41
N PHE A 202 8.75 -9.48 8.54
CA PHE A 202 7.32 -9.23 8.43
C PHE A 202 6.62 -9.55 9.75
N ALA A 203 6.88 -10.71 10.35
CA ALA A 203 6.27 -11.13 11.62
C ALA A 203 6.57 -10.13 12.74
N TYR A 204 7.80 -9.62 12.81
CA TYR A 204 8.22 -8.61 13.79
C TYR A 204 7.34 -7.35 13.74
N PHE A 205 7.12 -6.79 12.54
CA PHE A 205 6.30 -5.57 12.41
C PHE A 205 4.79 -5.84 12.43
N PHE A 206 4.37 -7.01 11.95
CA PHE A 206 2.97 -7.39 11.92
C PHE A 206 2.42 -7.66 13.33
N GLN A 207 3.10 -8.47 14.14
CA GLN A 207 2.65 -8.79 15.51
C GLN A 207 2.61 -7.54 16.40
N SER A 208 3.64 -6.69 16.29
CA SER A 208 3.78 -5.52 17.13
C SER A 208 2.88 -4.34 16.75
N THR A 209 2.38 -4.32 15.51
CA THR A 209 1.37 -3.34 15.09
C THR A 209 -0.03 -3.71 15.57
N ILE A 210 -0.29 -5.01 15.71
CA ILE A 210 -1.61 -5.60 15.91
C ILE A 210 -1.93 -5.80 17.41
N SER A 211 -0.94 -5.78 18.31
CA SER A 211 -1.15 -5.62 19.76
C SER A 211 -1.47 -4.18 20.13
#